data_AF-H8MES8-F1
#
_entry.id   AF-H8MES8-F1
#
_cell.length_a   1.000
_cell.length_b   1.000
_cell.length_c   1.000
_cell.angle_alpha   90.00
_cell.angle_beta   90.00
_cell.angle_gamma   90.00
#
_symmetry.space_group_name_H-M   'P 1'
#
loop_
_entity.id
_entity.type
_entity.pdbx_description
1 polymer ?
#
loop_
_entity_poly.entity_id
_entity_poly.type
_entity_poly.pdbx_seq_one_letter_code
_entity_poly.pdbx_strand_id
1 'polypeptide(L)'
;MESTLPKPALVAARTSPKAVTITFWIATALFCLEMGFTAYAQLNLQDAADGFTRLGFPGYFRVELAWAKVLGLLVLVAPVPGRLKEWAYAGFAINLVSALIAHFAVGDGPEAWAFAAFTSVLWVVSYVSWRNLQGGRA
;
A
#
# COMPACT_ATOMS: atom_id res chain seq x y z
N MET A 1 60.34 -9.02 -10.79
CA MET A 1 59.06 -8.71 -11.46
C MET A 1 57.95 -9.11 -10.50
N GLU A 2 57.59 -8.22 -9.58
CA GLU A 2 56.45 -8.44 -8.68
C GLU A 2 55.17 -8.28 -9.48
N SER A 3 54.45 -9.39 -9.64
CA SER A 3 53.15 -9.47 -10.26
C SER A 3 52.11 -8.76 -9.36
N THR A 4 51.84 -7.50 -9.66
CA THR A 4 50.74 -6.73 -9.07
C THR A 4 49.41 -7.14 -9.71
N LEU A 5 48.92 -8.34 -9.38
CA LEU A 5 47.56 -8.73 -9.73
C LEU A 5 46.56 -7.92 -8.88
N PRO A 6 45.59 -7.23 -9.49
CA PRO A 6 44.54 -6.56 -8.74
C PRO A 6 43.69 -7.62 -8.03
N LYS A 7 43.56 -7.51 -6.70
CA LYS A 7 42.61 -8.31 -5.92
C LYS A 7 41.20 -8.07 -6.49
N PRO A 8 40.47 -9.11 -6.95
CA PRO A 8 39.09 -8.92 -7.35
C PRO A 8 38.33 -8.50 -6.10
N ALA A 9 37.79 -7.28 -6.12
CA ALA A 9 36.83 -6.84 -5.13
C ALA A 9 35.62 -7.76 -5.26
N LEU A 10 35.54 -8.76 -4.37
CA LEU A 10 34.34 -9.54 -4.17
C LEU A 10 33.22 -8.55 -3.87
N VAL A 11 32.37 -8.29 -4.86
CA VAL A 11 31.11 -7.58 -4.68
C VAL A 11 30.29 -8.46 -3.75
N ALA A 12 30.42 -8.21 -2.44
CA ALA A 12 29.67 -8.92 -1.43
C ALA A 12 28.19 -8.62 -1.68
N ALA A 13 27.41 -9.65 -2.06
CA ALA A 13 25.98 -9.54 -2.21
C ALA A 13 25.39 -9.02 -0.89
N ARG A 14 24.87 -7.79 -0.89
CA ARG A 14 24.19 -7.23 0.28
C ARG A 14 22.90 -8.01 0.48
N THR A 15 22.79 -8.76 1.57
CA THR A 15 21.51 -9.39 1.94
C THR A 15 20.66 -8.38 2.69
N SER A 16 19.37 -8.30 2.38
CA SER A 16 18.45 -7.46 3.16
C SER A 16 18.24 -8.06 4.56
N PRO A 17 18.15 -7.25 5.63
CA PRO A 17 17.97 -7.76 6.98
C PRO A 17 16.64 -8.55 7.09
N LYS A 18 16.66 -9.72 7.75
CA LYS A 18 15.46 -10.55 7.99
C LYS A 18 14.32 -9.76 8.64
N ALA A 19 14.66 -8.83 9.53
CA ALA A 19 13.69 -7.94 10.18
C ALA A 19 12.89 -7.10 9.18
N VAL A 20 13.54 -6.51 8.16
CA VAL A 20 12.88 -5.69 7.14
C VAL A 20 11.90 -6.54 6.32
N THR A 21 12.28 -7.78 5.99
CA THR A 21 11.39 -8.71 5.28
C THR A 21 10.16 -9.07 6.11
N ILE A 22 10.33 -9.34 7.40
CA ILE A 22 9.21 -9.64 8.31
C ILE A 22 8.30 -8.41 8.45
N THR A 23 8.87 -7.23 8.71
CA THR A 23 8.12 -5.97 8.81
C THR A 23 7.33 -5.70 7.53
N PHE A 24 7.96 -5.87 6.36
CA PHE A 24 7.29 -5.72 5.06
C PHE A 24 6.07 -6.62 4.95
N TRP A 25 6.21 -7.92 5.20
CA TRP A 25 5.09 -8.86 5.01
C TRP A 25 3.99 -8.68 6.04
N ILE A 26 4.31 -8.36 7.30
CA ILE A 26 3.29 -8.06 8.32
C ILE A 26 2.52 -6.80 7.93
N ALA A 27 3.21 -5.69 7.64
CA ALA A 27 2.55 -4.43 7.28
C ALA A 27 1.72 -4.57 6.00
N THR A 28 2.26 -5.27 4.99
CA THR A 28 1.56 -5.52 3.72
C THR A 28 0.34 -6.41 3.91
N ALA A 29 0.43 -7.46 4.72
CA ALA A 29 -0.70 -8.34 4.99
C ALA A 29 -1.84 -7.61 5.72
N LEU A 30 -1.51 -6.83 6.75
CA LEU A 30 -2.50 -6.02 7.48
C LEU A 30 -3.12 -4.95 6.58
N PHE A 31 -2.31 -4.24 5.78
CA PHE A 31 -2.78 -3.28 4.80
C PHE A 31 -3.72 -3.92 3.78
N CYS A 32 -3.35 -5.07 3.21
CA CYS A 32 -4.17 -5.80 2.25
C CYS A 32 -5.48 -6.29 2.87
N LEU A 33 -5.45 -6.75 4.12
CA LEU A 33 -6.65 -7.18 4.83
C LEU A 33 -7.63 -6.01 5.01
N GLU A 34 -7.14 -4.88 5.51
CA GLU A 34 -7.97 -3.69 5.74
C GLU A 34 -8.53 -3.14 4.43
N MET A 35 -7.68 -2.93 3.43
CA MET A 35 -8.12 -2.44 2.13
C MET A 35 -9.05 -3.43 1.42
N GLY A 36 -8.82 -4.74 1.57
CA GLY A 36 -9.70 -5.79 1.07
C GLY A 36 -11.07 -5.73 1.74
N PHE A 37 -11.10 -5.54 3.06
CA PHE A 37 -12.35 -5.31 3.79
C PHE A 37 -13.08 -4.05 3.32
N THR A 38 -12.37 -2.93 3.10
CA THR A 38 -13.01 -1.70 2.60
C THR A 38 -13.61 -1.88 1.20
N ALA A 39 -12.94 -2.64 0.32
CA ALA A 39 -13.45 -2.96 -1.00
C ALA A 39 -14.67 -3.88 -0.92
N TYR A 40 -14.62 -4.90 -0.06
CA TYR A 40 -15.77 -5.76 0.23
C TYR A 40 -16.97 -4.95 0.76
N ALA A 41 -16.74 -4.08 1.75
CA ALA A 41 -17.77 -3.23 2.34
C ALA A 41 -18.37 -2.30 1.27
N GLN A 42 -17.53 -1.67 0.45
CA GLN A 42 -17.96 -0.82 -0.66
C GLN A 42 -18.81 -1.57 -1.68
N LEU A 43 -18.65 -2.88 -1.87
CA LEU A 43 -19.44 -3.66 -2.83
C LEU A 43 -20.71 -4.25 -2.22
N ASN A 44 -20.71 -4.58 -0.93
CA ASN A 44 -21.71 -5.47 -0.34
C ASN A 44 -22.51 -4.87 0.83
N LEU A 45 -22.03 -3.79 1.46
CA LEU A 45 -22.67 -3.22 2.65
C LEU A 45 -23.40 -1.93 2.32
N GLN A 46 -24.65 -1.83 2.79
CA GLN A 46 -25.49 -0.64 2.58
C GLN A 46 -24.89 0.60 3.25
N ASP A 47 -24.35 0.47 4.46
CA ASP A 47 -23.73 1.59 5.20
C ASP A 47 -22.59 2.25 4.40
N ALA A 48 -21.81 1.45 3.68
CA ALA A 48 -20.76 1.96 2.80
C ALA A 48 -21.35 2.67 1.57
N ALA A 49 -22.42 2.14 0.98
CA ALA A 49 -23.12 2.80 -0.13
C ALA A 49 -23.73 4.15 0.29
N ASP A 50 -24.34 4.20 1.47
CA ASP A 50 -24.92 5.41 2.03
C ASP A 50 -23.82 6.44 2.35
N GLY A 51 -22.66 5.99 2.85
CA GLY A 51 -21.50 6.87 3.08
C GLY A 51 -21.03 7.60 1.82
N PHE A 52 -20.90 6.90 0.69
CA PHE A 52 -20.55 7.52 -0.59
C PHE A 52 -21.65 8.48 -1.09
N THR A 53 -22.91 8.13 -0.86
CA THR A 53 -24.05 8.98 -1.24
C THR A 53 -24.08 10.28 -0.43
N ARG A 54 -23.82 10.22 0.88
CA ARG A 54 -23.69 11.41 1.75
C ARG A 54 -22.55 12.33 1.31
N LEU A 55 -21.47 11.77 0.79
CA LEU A 55 -20.36 12.51 0.20
C LEU A 55 -20.67 13.10 -1.19
N GLY A 56 -21.85 12.82 -1.75
CA GLY A 56 -22.25 13.28 -3.09
C GLY A 56 -21.64 12.47 -4.24
N PHE A 57 -21.02 11.32 -3.96
CA PHE A 57 -20.47 10.46 -5.00
C PHE A 57 -21.55 9.58 -5.65
N PRO A 58 -21.53 9.44 -6.98
CA PRO A 58 -22.44 8.54 -7.67
C PRO A 58 -22.11 7.07 -7.37
N GLY A 59 -23.11 6.20 -7.44
CA GLY A 59 -22.97 4.78 -7.10
C GLY A 59 -21.91 4.04 -7.93
N TYR A 60 -21.70 4.42 -9.20
CA TYR A 60 -20.68 3.79 -10.03
C TYR A 60 -19.26 4.07 -9.52
N PHE A 61 -18.99 5.26 -8.95
CA PHE A 61 -17.67 5.63 -8.44
C PHE A 61 -17.27 4.73 -7.27
N ARG A 62 -18.21 4.41 -6.37
CA ARG A 62 -17.99 3.45 -5.29
C ARG A 62 -17.54 2.09 -5.82
N VAL A 63 -18.23 1.57 -6.84
CA VAL A 63 -17.93 0.26 -7.44
C VAL A 63 -16.60 0.26 -8.19
N GLU A 64 -16.34 1.30 -8.98
CA GLU A 64 -15.07 1.51 -9.68
C GLU A 64 -13.90 1.54 -8.69
N LEU A 65 -14.03 2.35 -7.64
CA LEU A 65 -12.98 2.51 -6.63
C LEU A 65 -12.74 1.21 -5.84
N ALA A 66 -13.78 0.42 -5.58
CA ALA A 66 -13.62 -0.89 -4.92
C ALA A 66 -12.84 -1.88 -5.80
N TRP A 67 -13.14 -1.95 -7.10
CA TRP A 67 -12.39 -2.80 -8.03
C TRP A 67 -10.96 -2.32 -8.24
N ALA A 68 -10.74 -1.00 -8.29
CA ALA A 68 -9.39 -0.42 -8.33
C ALA A 68 -8.55 -0.85 -7.11
N LYS A 69 -9.15 -0.87 -5.90
CA LYS A 69 -8.49 -1.41 -4.70
C LYS A 69 -8.11 -2.88 -4.88
N VAL A 70 -9.05 -3.73 -5.33
CA VAL A 70 -8.78 -5.16 -5.55
C VAL A 70 -7.59 -5.37 -6.50
N LEU A 71 -7.57 -4.66 -7.64
CA LEU A 71 -6.46 -4.72 -8.59
C LEU A 71 -5.13 -4.27 -7.97
N GLY A 72 -5.14 -3.16 -7.23
CA GLY A 72 -3.96 -2.67 -6.52
C GLY A 72 -3.41 -3.69 -5.50
N LEU A 73 -4.29 -4.37 -4.76
CA LEU A 73 -3.90 -5.39 -3.79
C LEU A 73 -3.26 -6.60 -4.46
N LEU A 74 -3.83 -7.06 -5.58
CA LEU A 74 -3.25 -8.15 -6.37
C LEU A 74 -1.83 -7.78 -6.85
N VAL A 75 -1.63 -6.56 -7.32
CA VAL A 75 -0.31 -6.05 -7.75
C VAL A 75 0.69 -6.01 -6.59
N LEU A 76 0.27 -5.60 -5.39
CA LEU A 76 1.16 -5.54 -4.23
C LEU A 76 1.69 -6.92 -3.81
N VAL A 77 0.82 -7.93 -3.77
CA VAL A 77 1.16 -9.28 -3.33
C VAL A 77 1.87 -10.09 -4.42
N ALA A 78 1.51 -9.90 -5.69
CA ALA A 78 2.06 -10.66 -6.79
C ALA A 78 3.57 -10.39 -7.04
N PRO A 79 4.31 -11.37 -7.60
CA PRO A 79 5.70 -11.21 -7.99
C PRO A 79 5.82 -10.46 -9.34
N VAL A 80 5.34 -9.22 -9.40
CA VAL A 80 5.32 -8.37 -10.60
C VAL A 80 6.52 -7.40 -10.65
N PRO A 81 6.84 -6.81 -11.81
CA PRO A 81 7.90 -5.81 -11.93
C PRO A 81 7.72 -4.65 -10.95
N GLY A 82 8.84 -4.16 -10.39
CA GLY A 82 8.83 -3.10 -9.38
C GLY A 82 8.09 -1.84 -9.81
N ARG A 83 8.15 -1.48 -11.10
CA ARG A 83 7.39 -0.34 -11.66
C ARG A 83 5.89 -0.48 -11.47
N LEU A 84 5.31 -1.67 -11.65
CA LEU A 84 3.87 -1.88 -11.42
C LEU A 84 3.51 -1.73 -9.95
N LYS A 85 4.38 -2.20 -9.04
CA LYS A 85 4.19 -1.99 -7.60
C LYS A 85 4.26 -0.50 -7.23
N GLU A 86 5.17 0.27 -7.81
CA GLU A 86 5.22 1.74 -7.62
C GLU A 86 3.87 2.39 -8.00
N TRP A 87 3.28 1.99 -9.13
CA TRP A 87 1.97 2.50 -9.54
C TRP A 87 0.85 2.10 -8.57
N ALA A 88 0.85 0.86 -8.07
CA ALA A 88 -0.11 0.45 -7.05
C ALA A 88 0.05 1.25 -5.74
N TYR A 89 1.28 1.45 -5.27
CA TYR A 89 1.55 2.27 -4.09
C TYR A 89 1.06 3.72 -4.30
N ALA A 90 1.33 4.32 -5.45
CA ALA A 90 0.87 5.67 -5.79
C ALA A 90 -0.65 5.78 -5.81
N GLY A 91 -1.35 4.82 -6.43
CA GLY A 91 -2.81 4.77 -6.44
C GLY A 91 -3.40 4.68 -5.03
N PHE A 92 -2.81 3.86 -4.16
CA PHE A 92 -3.24 3.77 -2.76
C PHE A 92 -2.95 5.03 -1.96
N ALA A 93 -1.83 5.70 -2.20
CA ALA A 93 -1.54 7.00 -1.57
C ALA A 93 -2.62 8.03 -1.90
N ILE A 94 -2.97 8.15 -3.19
CA ILE A 94 -4.03 9.05 -3.64
C ILE A 94 -5.36 8.70 -2.96
N ASN A 95 -5.74 7.41 -2.95
CA ASN A 95 -6.97 6.95 -2.30
C ASN A 95 -7.00 7.29 -0.80
N LEU A 96 -5.93 7.01 -0.06
CA LEU A 96 -5.86 7.23 1.39
C LEU A 96 -5.88 8.72 1.75
N VAL A 97 -5.11 9.54 1.03
CA VAL A 97 -5.13 11.00 1.21
C VAL A 97 -6.52 11.55 0.92
N SER A 98 -7.15 11.09 -0.17
CA SER A 98 -8.50 11.52 -0.53
C SER A 98 -9.54 11.10 0.51
N ALA A 99 -9.40 9.90 1.09
CA ALA A 99 -10.28 9.44 2.16
C ALA A 99 -10.15 10.29 3.42
N LEU A 100 -8.93 10.64 3.85
CA LEU A 100 -8.71 11.55 4.98
C LEU A 100 -9.31 12.94 4.72
N ILE A 101 -9.09 13.50 3.52
CA ILE A 101 -9.68 14.78 3.12
C ILE A 101 -11.21 14.69 3.18
N ALA A 102 -11.81 13.62 2.66
CA ALA A 102 -13.25 13.42 2.66
C ALA A 102 -13.83 13.40 4.09
N HIS A 103 -13.24 12.62 5.00
CA HIS A 103 -13.67 12.58 6.40
C HIS A 103 -13.59 13.95 7.08
N PHE A 104 -12.49 14.69 6.89
CA PHE A 104 -12.35 16.02 7.47
C PHE A 104 -13.30 17.04 6.85
N ALA A 105 -13.57 16.95 5.54
CA ALA A 105 -14.46 17.87 4.84
C ALA A 105 -15.92 17.77 5.29
N VAL A 106 -16.38 16.57 5.67
CA VAL A 106 -17.74 16.36 6.20
C VAL A 106 -17.82 16.47 7.73
N GLY A 107 -16.69 16.70 8.40
CA GLY A 107 -16.64 16.85 9.85
C GLY A 107 -16.85 15.55 10.61
N ASP A 108 -16.47 14.40 10.03
CA ASP A 108 -16.56 13.12 10.71
C ASP A 108 -15.67 13.08 11.98
N GLY A 109 -16.13 12.33 12.98
CA GLY A 109 -15.42 12.15 14.24
C GLY A 109 -14.12 11.34 14.12
N PRO A 110 -13.26 11.36 15.15
CA PRO A 110 -12.03 10.58 15.23
C PRO A 110 -12.21 9.10 14.92
N GLU A 111 -13.32 8.50 15.31
CA GLU A 111 -13.64 7.10 15.05
C GLU A 111 -13.69 6.77 13.55
N ALA A 112 -14.06 7.71 12.68
CA ALA A 112 -14.15 7.49 11.25
C ALA A 112 -12.80 7.67 10.55
N TRP A 113 -12.10 8.79 10.80
CA TRP A 113 -10.83 9.06 10.13
C TRP A 113 -9.65 8.31 10.72
N ALA A 114 -9.71 7.86 11.99
CA ALA A 114 -8.62 7.12 12.62
C ALA A 114 -8.33 5.78 11.91
N PHE A 115 -9.36 5.12 11.38
CA PHE A 115 -9.16 3.93 10.55
C PHE A 115 -8.32 4.26 9.31
N ALA A 116 -8.73 5.26 8.52
CA ALA A 116 -7.98 5.69 7.34
C ALA A 116 -6.54 6.14 7.67
N ALA A 117 -6.34 6.80 8.82
CA ALA A 117 -5.02 7.20 9.30
C ALA A 117 -4.16 5.98 9.67
N PHE A 118 -4.74 4.99 10.36
CA PHE A 118 -4.07 3.73 10.68
C PHE A 118 -3.68 2.94 9.41
N THR A 119 -4.60 2.81 8.45
CA THR A 119 -4.30 2.20 7.14
C THR A 119 -3.14 2.91 6.46
N SER A 120 -3.09 4.24 6.56
CA SER A 120 -2.04 5.06 5.95
C SER A 120 -0.67 4.77 6.57
N VAL A 121 -0.61 4.54 7.89
CA VAL A 121 0.63 4.11 8.55
C VAL A 121 1.07 2.73 8.04
N LEU A 122 0.16 1.76 7.93
CA LEU A 122 0.47 0.44 7.38
C LEU A 122 0.99 0.54 5.94
N TRP A 123 0.37 1.39 5.12
CA TRP A 123 0.81 1.68 3.75
C TRP A 123 2.24 2.25 3.72
N VAL A 124 2.55 3.25 4.54
CA VAL A 124 3.91 3.84 4.64
C VAL A 124 4.93 2.78 5.03
N VAL A 125 4.64 2.00 6.07
CA VAL A 125 5.56 0.96 6.57
C VAL A 125 5.78 -0.12 5.50
N SER A 126 4.73 -0.54 4.81
CA SER A 126 4.82 -1.48 3.68
C SER A 126 5.73 -0.92 2.57
N TYR A 127 5.46 0.30 2.11
CA TYR A 127 6.20 0.94 1.03
C TYR A 127 7.69 1.12 1.36
N VAL A 128 8.01 1.71 2.51
CA VAL A 128 9.40 1.96 2.93
C VAL A 128 10.16 0.64 3.07
N SER A 129 9.54 -0.38 3.69
CA SER A 129 10.16 -1.70 3.83
C SER A 129 10.40 -2.35 2.47
N TRP A 130 9.45 -2.28 1.55
CA TRP A 130 9.60 -2.79 0.19
C TRP A 130 10.73 -2.09 -0.58
N ARG A 131 10.82 -0.76 -0.52
CA ARG A 131 11.91 0.02 -1.14
C ARG A 131 13.28 -0.39 -0.58
N ASN A 132 13.38 -0.61 0.73
CA ASN A 132 14.60 -1.09 1.36
C ASN A 132 15.00 -2.50 0.87
N LEU A 133 14.03 -3.41 0.70
CA LEU A 133 14.26 -4.75 0.15
C LEU A 133 14.71 -4.73 -1.32
N GLN A 134 14.24 -3.76 -2.12
CA GLN A 134 14.69 -3.60 -3.50
C GLN A 134 16.10 -3.01 -3.58
N GLY A 135 16.41 -2.00 -2.77
CA GLY A 135 17.74 -1.38 -2.73
C GLY A 135 18.84 -2.33 -2.24
N GLY A 136 18.49 -3.38 -1.49
CA GLY A 136 19.43 -4.45 -1.14
C GLY A 136 19.59 -5.55 -2.20
N ARG A 137 18.81 -5.54 -3.28
CA ARG A 137 18.85 -6.56 -4.35
C ARG A 137 19.54 -6.10 -5.64
N ALA A 138 19.89 -4.81 -5.74
CA ALA A 138 20.62 -4.20 -6.84
C ALA A 138 22.11 -4.13 -6.52
#